data_AF-F4N321-F1
#
_entry.id   AF-F4N321-F1
#
_cell.length_a   1.000
_cell.length_b   1.000
_cell.length_c   1.000
_cell.angle_alpha   90.00
_cell.angle_beta   90.00
_cell.angle_gamma   90.00
#
_symmetry.space_group_name_H-M   'P 1'
#
loop_
_entity.id
_entity.type
_entity.pdbx_description
1 polymer ?
#
loop_
_entity_poly.entity_id
_entity_poly.type
_entity_poly.pdbx_seq_one_letter_code
_entity_poly.pdbx_strand_id
1 'polypeptide(L)'
;MLNTRRPKRTFSPVFKLEAVEQVVKYQRDAREIALALELDPAHLRKWIRLYKRELQGIEPVGNAITPEQREIQQLKNQIKRLEMEKEILKQAVVLMSEIPKKLSR
;
A
#
# COMPACT_ATOMS: atom_id res chain seq x y z
N MET A 1 -29.35 -12.83 -13.58
CA MET A 1 -28.76 -13.24 -12.29
C MET A 1 -28.14 -12.02 -11.64
N LEU A 2 -28.68 -11.54 -10.51
CA LEU A 2 -28.13 -10.38 -9.82
C LEU A 2 -26.81 -10.77 -9.15
N ASN A 3 -25.74 -10.04 -9.43
CA ASN A 3 -24.40 -10.27 -8.91
C ASN A 3 -24.37 -9.95 -7.40
N THR A 4 -24.61 -10.94 -6.54
CA THR A 4 -24.66 -10.83 -5.08
C THR A 4 -23.27 -10.72 -4.43
N ARG A 5 -22.37 -9.92 -5.00
CA ARG A 5 -21.05 -9.68 -4.41
C ARG A 5 -21.21 -8.77 -3.20
N ARG A 6 -21.16 -9.35 -2.00
CA ARG A 6 -21.10 -8.58 -0.75
C ARG A 6 -19.91 -7.60 -0.82
N PRO A 7 -20.10 -6.32 -0.47
CA PRO A 7 -19.02 -5.35 -0.47
C PRO A 7 -17.90 -5.83 0.45
N LYS A 8 -16.66 -5.82 -0.05
CA LYS A 8 -15.50 -6.22 0.74
C LYS A 8 -15.30 -5.18 1.85
N ARG A 9 -15.38 -5.60 3.11
CA ARG A 9 -15.00 -4.76 4.26
C ARG A 9 -13.54 -4.34 4.10
N THR A 10 -13.29 -3.04 4.11
CA THR A 10 -11.95 -2.44 4.13
C THR A 10 -11.62 -2.05 5.57
N PHE A 11 -10.38 -2.34 5.98
CA PHE A 11 -9.88 -2.02 7.32
C PHE A 11 -8.72 -1.06 7.21
N SER A 12 -8.66 -0.08 8.12
CA SER A 12 -7.56 0.87 8.15
C SER A 12 -6.24 0.15 8.49
N PRO A 13 -5.09 0.60 7.95
CA PRO A 13 -3.80 0.02 8.28
C PRO A 13 -3.47 0.07 9.77
N VAL A 14 -3.90 1.13 10.46
CA VAL A 14 -3.73 1.30 11.92
C VAL A 14 -4.49 0.22 12.69
N PHE A 15 -5.77 0.00 12.34
CA PHE A 15 -6.58 -1.05 12.96
C PHE A 15 -5.97 -2.44 12.76
N LYS A 16 -5.47 -2.72 11.54
CA LYS A 16 -4.79 -4.00 11.27
C LYS A 16 -3.54 -4.17 12.12
N LEU A 17 -2.76 -3.10 12.31
CA LEU A 17 -1.56 -3.13 13.13
C LEU A 17 -1.90 -3.42 14.59
N GLU A 18 -2.84 -2.68 15.17
CA GLU A 18 -3.30 -2.88 16.56
C GLU A 18 -3.79 -4.30 16.79
N ALA A 19 -4.62 -4.83 15.88
CA ALA A 19 -5.14 -6.20 15.99
C ALA A 19 -4.02 -7.26 15.93
N VAL A 20 -2.99 -7.04 15.09
CA VAL A 20 -1.84 -7.94 15.00
C VAL A 20 -0.95 -7.83 16.25
N GLU A 21 -0.74 -6.63 16.78
CA GLU A 21 0.06 -6.40 17.99
C GLU A 21 -0.54 -7.09 19.22
N GLN A 22 -1.87 -7.14 19.35
CA GLN A 22 -2.55 -7.92 20.40
C GLN A 22 -2.07 -9.37 20.44
N VAL A 23 -1.81 -9.97 19.29
CA VAL A 23 -1.37 -11.37 19.19
C VAL A 23 0.15 -11.48 19.28
N VAL A 24 0.90 -10.64 18.56
CA VAL A 24 2.36 -10.79 18.45
C VAL A 24 3.09 -10.24 19.68
N LYS A 25 2.68 -9.08 20.20
CA LYS A 25 3.34 -8.41 21.31
C LYS A 25 2.77 -8.87 22.66
N TYR A 26 1.45 -8.98 22.75
CA TYR A 26 0.78 -9.33 24.02
C TYR A 26 0.44 -10.82 24.13
N GLN A 27 0.86 -11.64 23.15
CA GLN A 27 0.71 -13.11 23.14
C GLN A 27 -0.72 -13.62 23.40
N ARG A 28 -1.74 -12.82 23.05
CA ARG A 28 -3.14 -13.22 23.17
C ARG A 28 -3.52 -14.18 22.06
N ASP A 29 -4.55 -14.99 22.30
CA ASP A 29 -5.02 -15.94 21.30
C ASP A 29 -5.62 -15.22 20.07
N ALA A 30 -5.17 -15.63 18.88
CA ALA A 30 -5.59 -15.00 17.63
C ALA A 30 -7.09 -15.20 17.35
N ARG A 31 -7.69 -16.30 17.81
CA ARG A 31 -9.12 -16.54 17.60
C ARG A 31 -9.93 -15.66 18.55
N GLU A 32 -9.52 -15.54 19.81
CA GLU A 32 -10.18 -14.66 20.79
C GLU A 32 -10.17 -13.20 20.32
N ILE A 33 -9.01 -12.68 19.91
CA ILE A 33 -8.90 -11.30 19.41
C ILE A 33 -9.73 -11.09 18.15
N ALA A 34 -9.73 -12.06 17.21
CA ALA A 34 -10.54 -11.95 16.02
C ALA A 34 -12.04 -11.88 16.35
N LEU A 35 -12.52 -12.74 17.26
CA LEU A 35 -13.92 -12.75 17.68
C LEU A 35 -14.29 -11.46 18.41
N ALA A 36 -13.44 -10.96 19.29
CA ALA A 36 -13.64 -9.70 20.02
C ALA A 36 -13.72 -8.48 19.09
N LEU A 37 -13.02 -8.51 17.95
CA LEU A 37 -13.02 -7.46 16.93
C LEU A 37 -14.06 -7.69 15.82
N GLU A 38 -14.95 -8.69 15.97
CA GLU A 38 -15.92 -9.11 14.95
C GLU A 38 -15.29 -9.43 13.59
N LEU A 39 -14.07 -9.97 13.62
CA LEU A 39 -13.30 -10.40 12.46
C LEU A 39 -13.39 -11.91 12.28
N ASP A 40 -13.40 -12.34 11.03
CA ASP A 40 -13.10 -13.75 10.72
C ASP A 40 -11.66 -14.07 11.18
N PRO A 41 -11.44 -15.11 12.02
CA PRO A 41 -10.10 -15.55 12.42
C PRO A 41 -9.14 -15.83 11.27
N ALA A 42 -9.65 -16.14 10.06
CA ALA A 42 -8.82 -16.27 8.87
C ALA A 42 -8.19 -14.94 8.44
N HIS A 43 -8.90 -13.81 8.58
CA HIS A 43 -8.36 -12.48 8.25
C HIS A 43 -7.22 -12.10 9.18
N LEU A 44 -7.39 -12.28 10.49
CA LEU A 44 -6.35 -11.92 11.46
C LEU A 44 -5.09 -12.76 11.25
N ARG A 45 -5.24 -14.08 11.01
CA ARG A 45 -4.10 -14.96 10.68
C ARG A 45 -3.36 -14.51 9.40
N LYS A 46 -4.09 -14.05 8.38
CA LYS A 46 -3.51 -13.50 7.15
C LYS A 46 -2.72 -12.22 7.44
N TRP A 47 -3.25 -11.33 8.29
CA TRP A 47 -2.57 -10.09 8.68
C TRP A 47 -1.31 -10.36 9.50
N ILE A 48 -1.35 -11.30 10.45
CA ILE A 48 -0.17 -11.72 11.21
C ILE A 48 0.92 -12.26 10.27
N ARG A 49 0.55 -13.08 9.28
CA ARG A 49 1.51 -13.59 8.28
C ARG A 49 2.12 -12.47 7.46
N LEU A 50 1.30 -11.49 7.05
CA LEU A 50 1.77 -10.33 6.30
C LEU A 50 2.74 -9.49 7.14
N TYR A 51 2.37 -9.16 8.37
CA TYR A 51 3.21 -8.42 9.32
C TYR A 51 4.56 -9.10 9.55
N LYS A 52 4.59 -10.43 9.75
CA LYS A 52 5.84 -11.17 9.88
C LYS A 52 6.74 -11.11 8.64
N ARG A 53 6.14 -11.05 7.44
CA ARG A 53 6.90 -10.87 6.19
C ARG A 53 7.44 -9.44 6.06
N GLU A 54 6.65 -8.45 6.42
CA GLU A 54 7.08 -7.04 6.42
C GLU A 54 8.24 -6.82 7.38
N LEU A 55 8.23 -7.46 8.57
CA LEU A 55 9.37 -7.45 9.49
C LEU A 55 10.65 -8.10 8.93
N GLN A 56 10.52 -8.96 7.92
CA GLN A 56 11.66 -9.53 7.19
C GLN A 56 12.09 -8.66 6.00
N GLY A 57 11.54 -7.44 5.87
CA GLY A 57 11.80 -6.55 4.75
C GLY A 57 11.15 -6.98 3.44
N ILE A 58 10.22 -7.95 3.49
CA ILE A 58 9.55 -8.43 2.28
C ILE A 58 8.40 -7.48 1.93
N GLU A 59 8.53 -6.81 0.80
CA GLU A 59 7.53 -5.85 0.34
C GLU A 59 6.16 -6.52 0.09
N PRO A 60 5.07 -5.94 0.63
CA PRO A 60 3.74 -6.45 0.45
C PRO A 60 3.21 -6.05 -0.93
N VAL A 61 2.52 -6.99 -1.58
CA VAL A 61 1.86 -6.80 -2.90
C VAL A 61 0.62 -5.88 -2.81
N GLY A 62 0.21 -5.49 -1.60
CA GLY A 62 -0.90 -4.58 -1.37
C GLY A 62 -0.62 -3.66 -0.19
N ASN A 63 -1.67 -3.13 0.45
CA ASN A 63 -1.52 -2.17 1.55
C ASN A 63 -0.70 -2.77 2.70
N ALA A 64 0.43 -2.13 2.99
CA ALA A 64 1.30 -2.51 4.08
C ALA A 64 0.64 -2.34 5.47
N ILE A 65 1.01 -3.20 6.42
CA ILE A 65 0.55 -3.14 7.81
C ILE A 65 1.51 -2.31 8.66
N THR A 66 2.82 -2.55 8.58
CA THR A 66 3.82 -1.79 9.34
C THR A 66 3.89 -0.34 8.85
N PRO A 67 4.12 0.63 9.75
CA PRO A 67 4.25 2.03 9.36
C PRO A 67 5.47 2.25 8.44
N GLU A 68 6.58 1.59 8.73
CA GLU A 68 7.79 1.62 7.90
C GLU A 68 7.50 1.18 6.46
N GLN A 69 6.84 0.03 6.28
CA GLN A 69 6.57 -0.46 4.93
C GLN A 69 5.51 0.38 4.20
N ARG A 70 4.60 1.04 4.94
CA ARG A 70 3.69 2.05 4.37
C ARG A 70 4.46 3.26 3.85
N GLU A 71 5.43 3.75 4.61
CA GLU A 71 6.29 4.85 4.20
C GLU A 71 7.12 4.49 2.97
N ILE A 72 7.70 3.28 2.93
CA ILE A 72 8.41 2.76 1.76
C ILE A 72 7.51 2.79 0.51
N GLN A 73 6.26 2.33 0.62
CA GLN A 73 5.31 2.38 -0.50
C GLN A 73 4.98 3.81 -0.93
N GLN A 74 4.79 4.72 0.03
CA GLN A 74 4.52 6.14 -0.26
C GLN A 74 5.69 6.79 -0.99
N LEU A 75 6.92 6.58 -0.53
CA LEU A 75 8.14 7.11 -1.13
C LEU A 75 8.34 6.54 -2.54
N LYS A 76 8.14 5.24 -2.75
CA LYS A 76 8.20 4.64 -4.10
C LYS A 76 7.19 5.25 -5.06
N ASN A 77 5.98 5.52 -4.59
CA ASN A 77 4.96 6.18 -5.41
C ASN A 77 5.35 7.62 -5.76
N GLN A 78 5.94 8.35 -4.81
CA GLN A 78 6.46 9.70 -5.06
C GLN A 78 7.61 9.69 -6.06
N ILE A 79 8.59 8.78 -5.90
CA ILE A 79 9.70 8.62 -6.84
C ILE A 79 9.18 8.33 -8.25
N LYS A 80 8.27 7.35 -8.39
CA LYS A 80 7.69 7.00 -9.68
C LYS A 80 6.98 8.20 -10.34
N ARG A 81 6.26 8.99 -9.56
CA ARG A 81 5.61 10.21 -10.04
C ARG A 81 6.64 11.24 -10.52
N LEU A 82 7.69 11.49 -9.74
CA LEU A 82 8.76 12.43 -10.08
C LEU A 82 9.53 11.99 -11.33
N GLU A 83 9.79 10.68 -11.48
CA GLU A 83 10.42 10.12 -12.67
C GLU A 83 9.57 10.34 -13.93
N MET A 84 8.26 10.15 -13.81
CA MET A 84 7.31 10.43 -14.90
C MET A 84 7.26 11.92 -15.24
N GLU A 85 7.19 12.81 -14.23
CA GLU A 85 7.22 14.26 -14.44
C GLU A 85 8.52 14.70 -15.12
N LYS A 86 9.66 14.17 -14.69
CA LYS A 86 10.97 14.41 -15.31
C LYS A 86 10.99 13.95 -16.78
N GLU A 87 10.39 12.81 -17.10
CA GLU A 87 10.37 12.30 -18.46
C GLU A 87 9.49 13.16 -19.37
N ILE A 88 8.32 13.59 -18.89
CA ILE A 88 7.45 14.54 -19.61
C ILE A 88 8.20 15.85 -19.89
N LEU A 89 8.93 16.39 -18.90
CA LEU A 89 9.71 17.61 -19.06
C LEU A 89 10.82 17.46 -20.10
N LYS A 90 11.53 16.34 -20.12
CA LYS A 90 12.55 16.06 -21.16
C LYS A 90 11.92 16.02 -22.55
N GLN A 91 10.80 15.34 -22.71
CA GLN A 91 10.07 15.27 -23.98
C GLN A 91 9.64 16.66 -24.44
N ALA A 92 9.14 17.50 -23.54
CA ALA A 92 8.77 18.88 -23.84
C ALA A 92 9.97 19.72 -24.32
N VAL A 93 11.13 19.61 -23.66
CA VAL A 93 12.36 20.31 -24.08
C VAL A 93 12.79 19.90 -25.48
N VAL A 94 12.77 18.60 -25.80
CA VAL A 94 13.09 18.09 -27.13
C VAL A 94 12.15 18.71 -28.17
N LEU A 95 10.84 18.61 -27.94
CA LEU A 95 9.83 19.18 -28.84
C LEU A 95 10.02 20.68 -29.06
N MET A 96 10.29 21.46 -27.99
CA MET A 96 10.53 22.90 -28.09
C MET A 96 11.80 23.24 -28.88
N SER A 97 12.85 22.44 -28.77
CA SER A 97 14.09 22.64 -29.53
C SER A 97 13.96 22.30 -31.02
N GLU A 98 13.00 21.45 -31.37
CA GLU A 98 12.70 21.04 -32.74
C GLU A 98 11.75 22.01 -33.46
N ILE A 99 11.10 22.96 -32.75
CA ILE A 99 10.28 24.00 -33.39
C ILE A 99 11.21 24.89 -34.25
N PRO A 100 11.02 24.94 -35.59
CA PRO A 100 11.90 25.72 -36.44
C PRO A 100 11.79 27.22 -36.10
N LYS A 101 12.93 27.88 -35.86
CA LYS A 101 13.06 29.33 -35.59
C LYS A 101 12.45 30.26 -36.67
N LYS A 102 11.86 29.72 -37.74
CA LYS A 102 11.29 30.45 -38.88
C LYS A 102 9.99 31.21 -38.58
N LEU A 103 9.45 31.14 -37.36
CA LEU A 103 8.28 31.94 -36.94
C LEU A 103 8.64 33.22 -36.19
N SER A 104 9.93 33.50 -35.94
CA SER A 104 10.37 34.82 -35.47
C SER A 104 10.65 35.69 -36.70
N ARG A 105 9.61 36.34 -37.23
CA ARG A 105 9.72 37.47 -38.16
C ARG A 105 9.96 38.76 -37.38
#